data_AF-A0A2T1FYP1-F1
#
_entry.id   AF-A0A2T1FYP1-F1
#
_cell.length_a   1.000
_cell.length_b   1.000
_cell.length_c   1.000
_cell.angle_alpha   90.00
_cell.angle_beta   90.00
_cell.angle_gamma   90.00
#
_symmetry.space_group_name_H-M   'P 1'
#
loop_
_entity.id
_entity.type
_entity.pdbx_description
1 polymer ?
#
loop_
_entity_poly.entity_id
_entity_poly.type
_entity_poly.pdbx_seq_one_letter_code
_entity_poly.pdbx_strand_id
1 'polypeptide(L)'
;MPNNNTSTQSFQFDSIDSALADLKAGRMLVVVDDENRENEGDLICASQFATPDNINFMAVHGRGLICLALSGDRLDRLELPLMVSKNTDNNQTAFTVSIDAVNGVSTGISAEDRAQTIQVSIHPDTKPQDLRRPGHIFPLRAIDGGVLKRAGHTEASVDLARLAGLYPSGVICEIQNPDGSMARLPELIEYAKTHNLKLISIADLITYRLKHDRFVRRETVAKLPTEFGNFMIYAYRDTQDNSEHVAIVKGDPAEFKDKPVMVRVHSECLTGDALGSLRCDCRMQLQAALKMIENAGSGIIVYLRQEGRGIGLINKLKAYSLQDIGYDTVEANERLGFPADLRNYGVGAQMLNDLGVEKIRLITNNPRKIAGLKGYGIEIADRVPLLIEATDYNSIYLATKAEKLGHLLLQTYLVTVAIQWDETKEEGRRKKEEGRGKREEGKEEDSAIQNRYEHLEKLRHLAASHDLLLQEEARPVGIALFGEGSLIVHLGFDQAGLAAPDWYKEENHPYVKAIVQILGDLSKEPNLQTLEFMVSSGGDPLKTLQVQLDRETFPLGQEPSVCAGLQPQTIYSFSAIPDSALEMSS
;
A
#
# COMPACT_ATOMS: atom_id res chain seq x y z
N MET A 1 7.69 -30.93 -32.29
CA MET A 1 6.55 -31.04 -31.34
C MET A 1 5.93 -29.66 -31.28
N PRO A 2 4.70 -29.45 -31.80
CA PRO A 2 4.09 -28.12 -31.87
C PRO A 2 3.65 -27.65 -30.48
N ASN A 3 3.84 -26.37 -30.21
CA ASN A 3 3.39 -25.65 -29.02
C ASN A 3 1.86 -25.66 -28.92
N ASN A 4 1.32 -26.32 -27.89
CA ASN A 4 -0.06 -26.15 -27.45
C ASN A 4 -0.17 -24.86 -26.63
N ASN A 5 -0.29 -23.71 -27.30
CA ASN A 5 -0.90 -22.53 -26.72
C ASN A 5 -2.42 -22.78 -26.67
N THR A 6 -2.88 -23.41 -25.60
CA THR A 6 -4.31 -23.40 -25.26
C THR A 6 -4.60 -22.07 -24.59
N SER A 7 -5.41 -21.24 -25.24
CA SER A 7 -5.98 -20.04 -24.62
C SER A 7 -6.86 -20.48 -23.45
N THR A 8 -6.39 -20.34 -22.23
CA THR A 8 -7.24 -20.40 -21.04
C THR A 8 -8.22 -19.23 -21.13
N GLN A 9 -9.48 -19.53 -21.46
CA GLN A 9 -10.56 -18.58 -21.22
C GLN A 9 -10.54 -18.24 -19.73
N SER A 10 -10.41 -16.95 -19.39
CA SER A 10 -10.44 -16.52 -17.99
C SER A 10 -11.82 -16.81 -17.41
N PHE A 11 -11.88 -17.72 -16.44
CA PHE A 11 -13.09 -17.95 -15.65
C PHE A 11 -13.45 -16.67 -14.87
N GLN A 12 -14.75 -16.38 -14.75
CA GLN A 12 -15.27 -15.25 -13.99
C GLN A 12 -16.20 -15.77 -12.90
N PHE A 13 -15.95 -15.36 -11.65
CA PHE A 13 -16.82 -15.64 -10.51
C PHE A 13 -18.19 -14.96 -10.66
N ASP A 14 -19.20 -15.56 -10.06
CA ASP A 14 -20.54 -14.96 -9.97
C ASP A 14 -20.52 -13.70 -9.08
N SER A 15 -21.45 -12.78 -9.34
CA SER A 15 -21.59 -11.59 -8.50
C SER A 15 -22.09 -11.94 -7.08
N ILE A 16 -21.60 -11.23 -6.07
CA ILE A 16 -22.06 -11.39 -4.69
C ILE A 16 -23.57 -11.12 -4.60
N ASP A 17 -24.10 -10.10 -5.28
CA ASP A 17 -25.55 -9.83 -5.32
C ASP A 17 -26.37 -11.05 -5.77
N SER A 18 -25.93 -11.73 -6.84
CA SER A 18 -26.61 -12.94 -7.32
C SER A 18 -26.49 -14.10 -6.34
N ALA A 19 -25.35 -14.26 -5.68
CA ALA A 19 -25.16 -15.29 -4.66
C ALA A 19 -26.03 -15.04 -3.42
N LEU A 20 -26.17 -13.78 -3.00
CA LEU A 20 -27.06 -13.39 -1.88
C LEU A 20 -28.53 -13.66 -2.21
N ALA A 21 -28.96 -13.43 -3.46
CA ALA A 21 -30.31 -13.75 -3.91
C ALA A 21 -30.59 -15.27 -3.87
N ASP A 22 -29.61 -16.08 -4.30
CA ASP A 22 -29.67 -17.54 -4.25
C ASP A 22 -29.75 -18.05 -2.81
N LEU A 23 -28.88 -17.55 -1.93
CA LEU A 23 -28.87 -17.91 -0.51
C LEU A 23 -30.19 -17.54 0.18
N LYS A 24 -30.74 -16.36 -0.13
CA LYS A 24 -32.06 -15.91 0.36
C LYS A 24 -33.20 -16.79 -0.11
N ALA A 25 -33.08 -17.39 -1.29
CA ALA A 25 -34.02 -18.36 -1.83
C ALA A 25 -33.82 -19.79 -1.27
N GLY A 26 -32.86 -19.99 -0.35
CA GLY A 26 -32.56 -21.30 0.24
C GLY A 26 -31.67 -22.20 -0.61
N ARG A 27 -31.05 -21.66 -1.66
CA ARG A 27 -30.05 -22.38 -2.46
C ARG A 27 -28.68 -22.35 -1.77
N MET A 28 -27.90 -23.41 -2.01
CA MET A 28 -26.50 -23.47 -1.62
C MET A 28 -25.61 -22.66 -2.57
N LEU A 29 -24.44 -22.29 -2.08
CA LEU A 29 -23.38 -21.63 -2.83
C LEU A 29 -22.10 -22.46 -2.75
N VAL A 30 -21.21 -22.31 -3.72
CA VAL A 30 -19.81 -22.71 -3.59
C VAL A 30 -19.00 -21.46 -3.30
N VAL A 31 -18.21 -21.49 -2.23
CA VAL A 31 -17.33 -20.39 -1.83
C VAL A 31 -15.91 -20.89 -1.77
N VAL A 32 -14.99 -20.17 -2.42
CA VAL A 32 -13.56 -20.48 -2.41
C VAL A 32 -12.76 -19.44 -1.64
N ASP A 33 -11.72 -19.89 -0.95
CA ASP A 33 -10.74 -19.03 -0.32
C ASP A 33 -9.54 -18.72 -1.25
N ASP A 34 -8.56 -18.00 -0.72
CA ASP A 34 -7.35 -17.62 -1.47
C ASP A 34 -6.45 -18.84 -1.72
N GLU A 35 -5.77 -18.88 -2.88
CA GLU A 35 -4.84 -19.95 -3.24
C GLU A 35 -3.72 -20.16 -2.20
N ASN A 36 -3.39 -19.13 -1.41
CA ASN A 36 -2.36 -19.19 -0.37
C ASN A 36 -2.89 -19.58 1.03
N ARG A 37 -4.19 -19.87 1.18
CA ARG A 37 -4.81 -20.31 2.44
C ARG A 37 -5.06 -21.82 2.42
N GLU A 38 -6.31 -22.27 2.27
CA GLU A 38 -6.64 -23.70 2.14
C GLU A 38 -6.65 -24.10 0.65
N ASN A 39 -6.93 -23.13 -0.25
CA ASN A 39 -7.13 -23.32 -1.68
C ASN A 39 -8.28 -24.32 -1.96
N GLU A 40 -9.32 -24.27 -1.14
CA GLU A 40 -10.43 -25.22 -1.10
C GLU A 40 -11.77 -24.52 -1.31
N GLY A 41 -12.80 -25.31 -1.61
CA GLY A 41 -14.16 -24.82 -1.79
C GLY A 41 -15.14 -25.48 -0.85
N ASP A 42 -15.99 -24.66 -0.24
CA ASP A 42 -17.04 -25.09 0.66
C ASP A 42 -18.42 -24.88 0.02
N LEU A 43 -19.30 -25.87 0.19
CA LEU A 43 -20.73 -25.66 0.09
C LEU A 43 -21.18 -24.82 1.28
N ILE A 44 -21.88 -23.71 1.02
CA ILE A 44 -22.48 -22.86 2.04
C ILE A 44 -23.99 -22.82 1.89
N CYS A 45 -24.71 -23.11 2.97
CA CYS A 45 -26.16 -22.94 3.11
C CYS A 45 -26.45 -22.04 4.31
N ALA A 46 -27.45 -21.16 4.25
CA ALA A 46 -27.91 -20.48 5.46
C ALA A 46 -28.56 -21.52 6.39
N SER A 47 -28.27 -21.47 7.69
CA SER A 47 -28.64 -22.55 8.62
C SER A 47 -30.14 -22.74 8.81
N GLN A 48 -30.93 -21.67 8.66
CA GLN A 48 -32.40 -21.76 8.63
C GLN A 48 -32.95 -22.59 7.45
N PHE A 49 -32.14 -22.82 6.41
CA PHE A 49 -32.47 -23.69 5.28
C PHE A 49 -31.73 -25.04 5.35
N ALA A 50 -31.21 -25.43 6.51
CA ALA A 50 -30.67 -26.75 6.76
C ALA A 50 -31.80 -27.80 6.80
N THR A 51 -32.29 -28.18 5.62
CA THR A 51 -33.26 -29.26 5.43
C THR A 51 -32.56 -30.62 5.33
N PRO A 52 -33.28 -31.75 5.54
CA PRO A 52 -32.70 -33.08 5.31
C PRO A 52 -32.12 -33.22 3.89
N ASP A 53 -32.76 -32.66 2.87
CA ASP A 53 -32.28 -32.71 1.49
C ASP A 53 -30.95 -31.96 1.31
N ASN A 54 -30.82 -30.75 1.89
CA ASN A 54 -29.58 -29.97 1.81
C ASN A 54 -28.43 -30.65 2.58
N ILE A 55 -28.72 -31.21 3.76
CA ILE A 55 -27.72 -31.95 4.55
C ILE A 55 -27.32 -33.26 3.85
N ASN A 56 -28.26 -33.96 3.25
CA ASN A 56 -27.98 -35.15 2.45
C ASN A 56 -27.14 -34.78 1.20
N PHE A 57 -27.47 -33.68 0.53
CA PHE A 57 -26.69 -33.18 -0.59
C PHE A 57 -25.24 -32.88 -0.17
N MET A 58 -25.04 -32.16 0.93
CA MET A 58 -23.70 -31.92 1.49
C MET A 58 -22.97 -33.23 1.81
N ALA A 59 -23.63 -34.21 2.42
CA ALA A 59 -23.02 -35.48 2.77
C ALA A 59 -22.62 -36.33 1.54
N VAL A 60 -23.40 -36.29 0.46
CA VAL A 60 -23.18 -37.12 -0.75
C VAL A 60 -22.28 -36.42 -1.77
N HIS A 61 -22.49 -35.12 -1.97
CA HIS A 61 -21.86 -34.31 -3.02
C HIS A 61 -20.82 -33.32 -2.49
N GLY A 62 -20.82 -32.98 -1.21
CA GLY A 62 -19.70 -32.29 -0.56
C GLY A 62 -18.69 -33.29 0.00
N ARG A 63 -19.17 -34.26 0.79
CA ARG A 63 -18.40 -35.34 1.44
C ARG A 63 -17.41 -34.88 2.53
N GLY A 64 -17.23 -33.58 2.69
CA GLY A 64 -16.52 -32.96 3.80
C GLY A 64 -17.26 -33.03 5.13
N LEU A 65 -16.72 -32.31 6.10
CA LEU A 65 -17.26 -32.25 7.45
C LEU A 65 -18.36 -31.19 7.51
N ILE A 66 -19.60 -31.63 7.77
CA ILE A 66 -20.72 -30.70 7.92
C ILE A 66 -20.59 -29.96 9.25
N CYS A 67 -20.30 -28.66 9.17
CA CYS A 67 -20.12 -27.78 10.32
C CYS A 67 -21.21 -26.71 10.38
N LEU A 68 -21.49 -26.21 11.58
CA LEU A 68 -22.47 -25.14 11.82
C LEU A 68 -21.75 -23.88 12.31
N ALA A 69 -21.60 -22.88 11.46
CA ALA A 69 -21.04 -21.60 11.85
C ALA A 69 -22.07 -20.75 12.61
N LEU A 70 -21.68 -20.27 13.79
CA LEU A 70 -22.50 -19.44 14.67
C LEU A 70 -21.70 -18.23 15.17
N SER A 71 -22.43 -17.15 15.43
CA SER A 71 -21.89 -16.00 16.18
C SER A 71 -21.45 -16.42 17.58
N GLY A 72 -20.39 -15.77 18.11
CA GLY A 72 -19.91 -15.99 19.48
C GLY A 72 -21.01 -15.89 20.54
N ASP A 73 -21.84 -14.83 20.49
CA ASP A 73 -22.95 -14.61 21.42
C ASP A 73 -23.94 -15.79 21.48
N ARG A 74 -24.21 -16.41 20.33
CA ARG A 74 -25.12 -17.56 20.26
C ARG A 74 -24.50 -18.79 20.92
N LEU A 75 -23.23 -19.04 20.66
CA LEU A 75 -22.49 -20.14 21.29
C LEU A 75 -22.38 -19.95 22.81
N ASP A 76 -22.16 -18.72 23.26
CA ASP A 76 -22.08 -18.38 24.68
C ASP A 76 -23.42 -18.61 25.39
N ARG A 77 -24.55 -18.22 24.77
CA ARG A 77 -25.90 -18.51 25.28
C ARG A 77 -26.21 -20.01 25.36
N LEU A 78 -25.65 -20.81 24.47
CA LEU A 78 -25.81 -22.26 24.43
C LEU A 78 -24.76 -23.01 25.27
N GLU A 79 -23.86 -22.29 25.95
CA GLU A 79 -22.74 -22.86 26.71
C GLU A 79 -21.94 -23.88 25.87
N LEU A 80 -21.54 -23.45 24.68
CA LEU A 80 -20.72 -24.24 23.74
C LEU A 80 -19.29 -23.69 23.70
N PRO A 81 -18.41 -24.11 24.64
CA PRO A 81 -17.01 -23.69 24.64
C PRO A 81 -16.26 -24.32 23.46
N LEU A 82 -15.07 -23.77 23.16
CA LEU A 82 -14.12 -24.39 22.24
C LEU A 82 -13.79 -25.82 22.71
N MET A 83 -13.66 -26.77 21.78
CA MET A 83 -13.39 -28.16 22.13
C MET A 83 -11.96 -28.39 22.64
N VAL A 84 -11.04 -27.48 22.32
CA VAL A 84 -9.65 -27.47 22.80
C VAL A 84 -9.33 -26.13 23.45
N SER A 85 -8.52 -26.15 24.50
CA SER A 85 -8.09 -24.94 25.22
C SER A 85 -6.98 -24.16 24.50
N LYS A 86 -6.16 -24.85 23.69
CA LYS A 86 -5.12 -24.25 22.86
C LYS A 86 -5.33 -24.66 21.41
N ASN A 87 -5.72 -23.71 20.57
CA ASN A 87 -5.87 -23.96 19.14
C ASN A 87 -4.49 -23.97 18.46
N THR A 88 -4.10 -25.11 17.91
CA THR A 88 -2.84 -25.30 17.16
C THR A 88 -3.08 -25.50 15.66
N ASP A 89 -4.30 -25.28 15.19
CA ASP A 89 -4.60 -25.28 13.76
C ASP A 89 -3.90 -24.10 13.06
N ASN A 90 -3.37 -24.34 11.86
CA ASN A 90 -2.68 -23.32 11.07
C ASN A 90 -3.63 -22.17 10.70
N ASN A 91 -4.91 -22.50 10.45
CA ASN A 91 -5.94 -21.54 10.06
C ASN A 91 -6.79 -21.04 11.24
N GLN A 92 -6.44 -21.47 12.46
CA GLN A 92 -7.14 -21.14 13.72
C GLN A 92 -8.66 -21.38 13.65
N THR A 93 -9.10 -22.44 12.96
CA THR A 93 -10.51 -22.82 12.87
C THR A 93 -11.05 -23.16 14.26
N ALA A 94 -12.10 -22.46 14.67
CA ALA A 94 -12.56 -22.41 16.06
C ALA A 94 -13.67 -23.42 16.34
N PHE A 95 -13.33 -24.70 16.34
CA PHE A 95 -14.25 -25.78 16.68
C PHE A 95 -14.71 -25.71 18.15
N THR A 96 -16.02 -25.82 18.34
CA THR A 96 -16.65 -26.01 19.65
C THR A 96 -16.98 -27.48 19.90
N VAL A 97 -17.42 -27.79 21.12
CA VAL A 97 -17.90 -29.14 21.45
C VAL A 97 -19.03 -29.55 20.50
N SER A 98 -18.94 -30.76 19.93
CA SER A 98 -19.96 -31.27 19.01
C SER A 98 -21.28 -31.54 19.72
N ILE A 99 -22.39 -31.41 18.98
CA ILE A 99 -23.75 -31.43 19.52
C ILE A 99 -24.71 -32.27 18.69
N ASP A 100 -25.72 -32.80 19.37
CA ASP A 100 -26.96 -33.33 18.81
C ASP A 100 -28.15 -32.72 19.59
N ALA A 101 -29.31 -32.57 18.97
CA ALA A 101 -30.52 -32.21 19.70
C ALA A 101 -30.90 -33.30 20.73
N VAL A 102 -31.55 -32.92 21.83
CA VAL A 102 -32.05 -33.91 22.82
C VAL A 102 -33.30 -34.60 22.32
N ASN A 103 -34.17 -33.87 21.62
CA ASN A 103 -35.49 -34.30 21.17
C ASN A 103 -35.59 -34.24 19.65
N GLY A 104 -36.35 -35.17 19.07
CA GLY A 104 -36.59 -35.21 17.62
C GLY A 104 -35.44 -35.77 16.80
N VAL A 105 -34.45 -36.40 17.44
CA VAL A 105 -33.33 -37.08 16.79
C VAL A 105 -33.14 -38.48 17.37
N SER A 106 -32.55 -39.38 16.59
CA SER A 106 -32.28 -40.77 16.97
C SER A 106 -30.83 -40.97 17.43
N THR A 107 -29.94 -41.26 16.50
CA THR A 107 -28.50 -41.42 16.73
C THR A 107 -27.73 -40.14 16.46
N GLY A 108 -28.32 -39.16 15.77
CA GLY A 108 -27.70 -37.87 15.45
C GLY A 108 -27.13 -37.76 14.04
N ILE A 109 -26.78 -38.89 13.39
CA ILE A 109 -25.98 -38.88 12.16
C ILE A 109 -26.77 -38.76 10.85
N SER A 110 -28.07 -39.10 10.87
CA SER A 110 -28.89 -39.03 9.65
C SER A 110 -28.99 -37.60 9.13
N ALA A 111 -29.41 -37.44 7.86
CA ALA A 111 -29.64 -36.11 7.33
C ALA A 111 -30.77 -35.39 8.08
N GLU A 112 -31.82 -36.12 8.47
CA GLU A 112 -32.90 -35.58 9.31
C GLU A 112 -32.40 -35.16 10.70
N ASP A 113 -31.62 -36.01 11.37
CA ASP A 113 -31.16 -35.74 12.74
C ASP A 113 -30.21 -34.54 12.79
N ARG A 114 -29.31 -34.43 11.81
CA ARG A 114 -28.38 -33.30 11.66
C ARG A 114 -29.12 -32.01 11.32
N ALA A 115 -30.06 -32.05 10.38
CA ALA A 115 -30.93 -30.91 10.05
C ALA A 115 -31.70 -30.43 11.29
N GLN A 116 -32.32 -31.34 12.03
CA GLN A 116 -33.06 -31.03 13.26
C GLN A 116 -32.15 -30.41 14.33
N THR A 117 -30.93 -30.95 14.52
CA THR A 117 -29.94 -30.41 15.45
C THR A 117 -29.56 -28.97 15.09
N ILE A 118 -29.37 -28.68 13.80
CA ILE A 118 -29.08 -27.32 13.31
C ILE A 118 -30.27 -26.38 13.60
N GLN A 119 -31.51 -26.80 13.32
CA GLN A 119 -32.70 -25.99 13.60
C GLN A 119 -32.86 -25.68 15.10
N VAL A 120 -32.65 -26.66 15.97
CA VAL A 120 -32.63 -26.45 17.43
C VAL A 120 -31.52 -25.47 17.81
N SER A 121 -30.33 -25.59 17.21
CA SER A 121 -29.18 -24.75 17.53
C SER A 121 -29.38 -23.26 17.18
N ILE A 122 -30.26 -22.94 16.23
CA ILE A 122 -30.55 -21.54 15.84
C ILE A 122 -31.87 -21.00 16.41
N HIS A 123 -32.69 -21.85 17.02
CA HIS A 123 -33.99 -21.43 17.56
C HIS A 123 -33.80 -20.51 18.79
N PRO A 124 -34.41 -19.31 18.83
CA PRO A 124 -34.10 -18.29 19.83
C PRO A 124 -34.28 -18.75 21.27
N ASP A 125 -35.29 -19.58 21.54
CA ASP A 125 -35.64 -20.07 22.89
C ASP A 125 -34.84 -21.29 23.36
N THR A 126 -34.01 -21.88 22.50
CA THR A 126 -33.21 -23.05 22.85
C THR A 126 -32.22 -22.73 23.95
N LYS A 127 -32.16 -23.63 24.91
CA LYS A 127 -31.29 -23.55 26.07
C LYS A 127 -30.17 -24.59 25.99
N PRO A 128 -29.09 -24.46 26.78
CA PRO A 128 -27.99 -25.42 26.78
C PRO A 128 -28.40 -26.88 26.98
N GLN A 129 -29.49 -27.15 27.71
CA GLN A 129 -29.98 -28.50 28.02
C GLN A 129 -30.74 -29.16 26.88
N ASP A 130 -31.14 -28.40 25.85
CA ASP A 130 -31.83 -28.94 24.67
C ASP A 130 -30.84 -29.59 23.68
N LEU A 131 -29.53 -29.50 23.96
CA LEU A 131 -28.44 -30.05 23.17
C LEU A 131 -27.63 -31.04 24.00
N ARG A 132 -27.36 -32.23 23.45
CA ARG A 132 -26.45 -33.23 24.01
C ARG A 132 -25.03 -33.00 23.51
N ARG A 133 -24.05 -33.42 24.30
CA ARG A 133 -22.61 -33.31 24.02
C ARG A 133 -21.95 -34.64 24.42
N PRO A 134 -21.14 -35.29 23.56
CA PRO A 134 -20.89 -34.97 22.16
C PRO A 134 -22.11 -35.24 21.26
N GLY A 135 -22.00 -34.88 19.98
CA GLY A 135 -22.92 -35.25 18.91
C GLY A 135 -22.27 -35.16 17.52
N HIS A 136 -23.07 -35.00 16.47
CA HIS A 136 -22.67 -35.15 15.07
C HIS A 136 -22.72 -33.87 14.24
N ILE A 137 -23.20 -32.76 14.81
CA ILE A 137 -22.97 -31.42 14.28
C ILE A 137 -21.78 -30.79 15.00
N PHE A 138 -20.90 -30.16 14.24
CA PHE A 138 -19.68 -29.51 14.75
C PHE A 138 -19.85 -27.99 14.64
N PRO A 139 -20.23 -27.28 15.72
CA PRO A 139 -20.38 -25.85 15.64
C PRO A 139 -19.03 -25.14 15.63
N LEU A 140 -18.94 -24.08 14.83
CA LEU A 140 -17.76 -23.24 14.65
C LEU A 140 -18.05 -21.83 15.18
N ARG A 141 -17.11 -21.27 15.93
CA ARG A 141 -17.21 -19.89 16.42
C ARG A 141 -16.69 -18.91 15.37
N ALA A 142 -17.59 -18.15 14.77
CA ALA A 142 -17.22 -17.03 13.91
C ALA A 142 -16.69 -15.86 14.76
N ILE A 143 -15.68 -15.15 14.24
CA ILE A 143 -15.11 -13.95 14.88
C ILE A 143 -15.93 -12.71 14.55
N ASP A 144 -16.11 -11.83 15.54
CA ASP A 144 -16.75 -10.53 15.35
C ASP A 144 -16.00 -9.68 14.33
N GLY A 145 -16.71 -9.22 13.30
CA GLY A 145 -16.13 -8.53 12.15
C GLY A 145 -16.08 -9.41 10.90
N GLY A 146 -16.28 -10.73 11.02
CA GLY A 146 -16.44 -11.64 9.89
C GLY A 146 -15.23 -11.69 8.97
N VAL A 147 -15.45 -11.78 7.65
CA VAL A 147 -14.38 -11.94 6.65
C VAL A 147 -13.41 -10.76 6.60
N LEU A 148 -13.79 -9.61 7.16
CA LEU A 148 -12.92 -8.44 7.28
C LEU A 148 -11.84 -8.60 8.35
N LYS A 149 -12.04 -9.50 9.33
CA LYS A 149 -11.02 -9.87 10.33
C LYS A 149 -10.37 -11.21 10.07
N ARG A 150 -11.14 -12.21 9.62
CA ARG A 150 -10.63 -13.55 9.27
C ARG A 150 -11.27 -14.02 7.98
N ALA A 151 -10.47 -14.15 6.92
CA ALA A 151 -10.91 -14.59 5.61
C ALA A 151 -11.11 -16.12 5.53
N GLY A 152 -12.01 -16.66 6.34
CA GLY A 152 -12.33 -18.10 6.37
C GLY A 152 -13.78 -18.42 6.01
N HIS A 153 -14.05 -19.67 5.63
CA HIS A 153 -15.41 -20.15 5.29
C HIS A 153 -16.41 -20.00 6.44
N THR A 154 -15.94 -20.16 7.69
CA THR A 154 -16.74 -19.91 8.89
C THR A 154 -17.31 -18.49 8.90
N GLU A 155 -16.45 -17.47 8.78
CA GLU A 155 -16.88 -16.07 8.74
C GLU A 155 -17.70 -15.76 7.49
N ALA A 156 -17.30 -16.28 6.32
CA ALA A 156 -18.01 -16.06 5.06
C ALA A 156 -19.47 -16.54 5.15
N SER A 157 -19.71 -17.71 5.74
CA SER A 157 -21.06 -18.27 5.88
C SER A 157 -21.99 -17.40 6.75
N VAL A 158 -21.47 -16.85 7.86
CA VAL A 158 -22.21 -15.96 8.75
C VAL A 158 -22.48 -14.62 8.08
N ASP A 159 -21.47 -14.07 7.39
CA ASP A 159 -21.59 -12.80 6.67
C ASP A 159 -22.57 -12.87 5.50
N LEU A 160 -22.50 -13.91 4.68
CA LEU A 160 -23.41 -14.11 3.56
C LEU A 160 -24.86 -14.22 4.05
N ALA A 161 -25.11 -14.98 5.12
CA ALA A 161 -26.44 -15.08 5.72
C ALA A 161 -26.95 -13.73 6.23
N ARG A 162 -26.10 -12.97 6.93
CA ARG A 162 -26.42 -11.59 7.38
C ARG A 162 -26.73 -10.67 6.21
N LEU A 163 -25.89 -10.64 5.18
CA LEU A 163 -26.03 -9.77 4.01
C LEU A 163 -27.29 -10.13 3.19
N ALA A 164 -27.69 -11.40 3.18
CA ALA A 164 -28.94 -11.86 2.57
C ALA A 164 -30.21 -11.50 3.39
N GLY A 165 -30.03 -10.95 4.60
CA GLY A 165 -31.12 -10.62 5.52
C GLY A 165 -31.72 -11.84 6.23
N LEU A 166 -30.91 -12.89 6.43
CA LEU A 166 -31.29 -14.13 7.12
C LEU A 166 -30.68 -14.16 8.52
N TYR A 167 -31.02 -15.19 9.31
CA TYR A 167 -30.37 -15.43 10.59
C TYR A 167 -28.84 -15.61 10.39
N PRO A 168 -27.97 -14.89 11.12
CA PRO A 168 -26.52 -14.82 10.85
C PRO A 168 -25.79 -16.11 11.27
N SER A 169 -26.01 -17.17 10.51
CA SER A 169 -25.44 -18.50 10.71
C SER A 169 -25.52 -19.29 9.40
N GLY A 170 -24.50 -20.12 9.17
CA GLY A 170 -24.43 -20.96 7.98
C GLY A 170 -24.01 -22.39 8.32
N VAL A 171 -24.39 -23.31 7.45
CA VAL A 171 -23.88 -24.68 7.40
C VAL A 171 -22.85 -24.72 6.29
N ILE A 172 -21.66 -25.23 6.60
CA ILE A 172 -20.56 -25.37 5.66
C ILE A 172 -20.16 -26.84 5.53
N CYS A 173 -19.67 -27.22 4.36
CA CYS A 173 -19.14 -28.55 4.07
C CYS A 173 -18.12 -28.44 2.95
N GLU A 174 -16.89 -28.87 3.20
CA GLU A 174 -15.85 -28.87 2.18
C GLU A 174 -16.21 -29.82 1.03
N ILE A 175 -15.78 -29.49 -0.19
CA ILE A 175 -16.05 -30.28 -1.39
C ILE A 175 -14.85 -31.18 -1.70
N GLN A 176 -15.08 -32.50 -1.68
CA GLN A 176 -14.08 -33.50 -2.05
C GLN A 176 -14.37 -34.09 -3.43
N ASN A 177 -13.29 -34.37 -4.15
CA ASN A 177 -13.31 -35.19 -5.36
C ASN A 177 -13.72 -36.64 -5.04
N PRO A 178 -14.14 -37.41 -6.06
CA PRO A 178 -14.55 -38.80 -5.87
C PRO A 178 -13.50 -39.72 -5.25
N ASP A 179 -12.21 -39.39 -5.42
CA ASP A 179 -11.07 -40.12 -4.89
C ASP A 179 -10.69 -39.72 -3.45
N GLY A 180 -11.41 -38.75 -2.86
CA GLY A 180 -11.19 -38.24 -1.51
C GLY A 180 -10.16 -37.09 -1.43
N SER A 181 -9.59 -36.66 -2.55
CA SER A 181 -8.80 -35.42 -2.59
C SER A 181 -9.71 -34.19 -2.49
N MET A 182 -9.16 -33.05 -2.04
CA MET A 182 -9.92 -31.79 -1.96
C MET A 182 -10.07 -31.14 -3.33
N ALA A 183 -11.29 -30.75 -3.68
CA ALA A 183 -11.57 -30.13 -4.97
C ALA A 183 -10.94 -28.73 -5.06
N ARG A 184 -10.17 -28.49 -6.13
CA ARG A 184 -9.50 -27.21 -6.40
C ARG A 184 -10.31 -26.40 -7.41
N LEU A 185 -9.94 -25.12 -7.61
CA LEU A 185 -10.72 -24.18 -8.44
C LEU A 185 -11.18 -24.74 -9.81
N PRO A 186 -10.34 -25.43 -10.62
CA PRO A 186 -10.79 -26.01 -11.88
C PRO A 186 -11.92 -27.05 -11.73
N GLU A 187 -11.85 -27.87 -10.67
CA GLU A 187 -12.85 -28.90 -10.36
C GLU A 187 -14.12 -28.27 -9.79
N LEU A 188 -13.96 -27.22 -8.97
CA LEU A 188 -15.07 -26.47 -8.39
C LEU A 188 -15.89 -25.72 -9.44
N ILE A 189 -15.26 -25.25 -10.52
CA ILE A 189 -15.95 -24.65 -11.67
C ILE A 189 -16.88 -25.67 -12.33
N GLU A 190 -16.39 -26.90 -12.56
CA GLU A 190 -17.20 -27.97 -13.16
C GLU A 190 -18.26 -28.50 -12.19
N TYR A 191 -17.95 -28.56 -10.89
CA TYR A 191 -18.88 -28.90 -9.82
C TYR A 191 -20.06 -27.91 -9.76
N ALA A 192 -19.76 -26.61 -9.73
CA ALA A 192 -20.76 -25.54 -9.68
C ALA A 192 -21.68 -25.59 -10.90
N LYS A 193 -21.14 -25.83 -12.11
CA LYS A 193 -21.95 -26.04 -13.33
C LYS A 193 -22.84 -27.28 -13.22
N THR A 194 -22.28 -28.41 -12.79
CA THR A 194 -22.98 -29.71 -12.69
C THR A 194 -24.18 -29.63 -11.76
N HIS A 195 -24.03 -28.93 -10.63
CA HIS A 195 -25.05 -28.79 -9.61
C HIS A 195 -25.86 -27.49 -9.74
N ASN A 196 -25.59 -26.68 -10.75
CA ASN A 196 -26.21 -25.38 -10.99
C ASN A 196 -26.17 -24.47 -9.75
N LEU A 197 -24.98 -24.38 -9.14
CA LEU A 197 -24.68 -23.55 -7.98
C LEU A 197 -23.84 -22.34 -8.38
N LYS A 198 -24.00 -21.25 -7.65
CA LYS A 198 -23.17 -20.05 -7.82
C LYS A 198 -21.80 -20.26 -7.18
N LEU A 199 -20.75 -19.79 -7.85
CA LEU A 199 -19.37 -19.88 -7.38
C LEU A 199 -18.81 -18.48 -7.13
N ILE A 200 -18.46 -18.18 -5.89
CA ILE A 200 -17.91 -16.88 -5.46
C ILE A 200 -16.61 -17.06 -4.69
N SER A 201 -15.80 -15.99 -4.59
CA SER A 201 -14.59 -15.97 -3.78
C SER A 201 -14.78 -15.18 -2.48
N ILE A 202 -14.06 -15.56 -1.41
CA ILE A 202 -14.00 -14.77 -0.17
C ILE A 202 -13.40 -13.37 -0.45
N ALA A 203 -12.47 -13.27 -1.40
CA ALA A 203 -11.90 -11.98 -1.82
C ALA A 203 -12.96 -11.03 -2.40
N ASP A 204 -13.87 -11.55 -3.24
CA ASP A 204 -15.00 -10.77 -3.77
C ASP A 204 -15.99 -10.41 -2.67
N LEU A 205 -16.24 -11.31 -1.70
CA LEU A 205 -17.09 -11.03 -0.54
C LEU A 205 -16.50 -9.95 0.35
N ILE A 206 -15.19 -9.98 0.62
CA ILE A 206 -14.46 -8.93 1.35
C ILE A 206 -14.64 -7.60 0.61
N THR A 207 -14.39 -7.58 -0.70
CA THR A 207 -14.55 -6.38 -1.54
C THR A 207 -15.99 -5.84 -1.50
N TYR A 208 -16.98 -6.73 -1.57
CA TYR A 208 -18.39 -6.37 -1.46
C TYR A 208 -18.71 -5.76 -0.09
N ARG A 209 -18.32 -6.43 1.00
CA ARG A 209 -18.53 -5.90 2.36
C ARG A 209 -17.86 -4.55 2.55
N LEU A 210 -16.66 -4.37 2.05
CA LEU A 210 -15.95 -3.09 2.15
C LEU A 210 -16.64 -1.93 1.43
N LYS A 211 -17.36 -2.21 0.34
CA LYS A 211 -18.18 -1.23 -0.40
C LYS A 211 -19.52 -0.93 0.29
N HIS A 212 -20.14 -1.95 0.89
CA HIS A 212 -21.52 -1.87 1.38
C HIS A 212 -21.64 -1.66 2.90
N ASP A 213 -20.73 -2.19 3.70
CA ASP A 213 -20.71 -1.99 5.16
C ASP A 213 -20.01 -0.66 5.49
N ARG A 214 -20.63 0.16 6.36
CA ARG A 214 -20.00 1.35 6.94
C ARG A 214 -19.54 1.04 8.36
N PHE A 215 -18.24 0.83 8.53
CA PHE A 215 -17.64 0.52 9.83
C PHE A 215 -16.67 1.60 10.32
N VAL A 216 -16.32 2.57 9.48
CA VAL A 216 -15.59 3.78 9.90
C VAL A 216 -16.58 4.91 10.12
N ARG A 217 -16.51 5.56 11.30
CA ARG A 217 -17.41 6.66 11.68
C ARG A 217 -16.61 7.91 12.03
N ARG A 218 -17.03 9.08 11.52
CA ARG A 218 -16.48 10.37 11.90
C ARG A 218 -16.99 10.75 13.30
N GLU A 219 -16.06 10.99 14.22
CA GLU A 219 -16.36 11.32 15.63
C GLU A 219 -16.33 12.84 15.87
N THR A 220 -15.33 13.53 15.32
CA THR A 220 -15.17 14.98 15.53
C THR A 220 -14.33 15.63 14.44
N VAL A 221 -14.42 16.96 14.36
CA VAL A 221 -13.68 17.81 13.42
C VAL A 221 -13.15 19.03 14.17
N ALA A 222 -11.89 19.38 13.94
CA ALA A 222 -11.24 20.54 14.57
C ALA A 222 -10.34 21.30 13.60
N LYS A 223 -10.06 22.57 13.90
CA LYS A 223 -9.02 23.34 13.20
C LYS A 223 -7.64 22.86 13.66
N LEU A 224 -6.72 22.67 12.72
CA LEU A 224 -5.35 22.24 12.97
C LEU A 224 -4.37 23.24 12.30
N PRO A 225 -3.98 24.32 13.01
CA PRO A 225 -2.86 25.14 12.58
C PRO A 225 -1.55 24.35 12.78
N THR A 226 -0.68 24.35 11.76
CA THR A 226 0.61 23.65 11.78
C THR A 226 1.71 24.54 11.19
N GLU A 227 2.96 24.14 11.35
CA GLU A 227 4.12 24.75 10.66
C GLU A 227 4.02 24.66 9.13
N PHE A 228 3.21 23.72 8.60
CA PHE A 228 3.03 23.51 7.16
C PHE A 228 1.82 24.25 6.59
N GLY A 229 1.03 24.93 7.42
CA GLY A 229 -0.20 25.59 6.99
C GLY A 229 -1.40 25.32 7.89
N ASN A 230 -2.56 25.79 7.43
CA ASN A 230 -3.82 25.70 8.16
C ASN A 230 -4.72 24.61 7.56
N PHE A 231 -5.05 23.62 8.38
CA PHE A 231 -5.85 22.47 7.99
C PHE A 231 -7.07 22.29 8.89
N MET A 232 -7.98 21.41 8.47
CA MET A 232 -8.98 20.79 9.33
C MET A 232 -8.53 19.35 9.63
N ILE A 233 -8.68 18.90 10.87
CA ILE A 233 -8.44 17.50 11.25
C ILE A 233 -9.77 16.82 11.57
N TYR A 234 -10.00 15.68 10.94
CA TYR A 234 -11.18 14.85 11.08
C TYR A 234 -10.79 13.57 11.81
N ALA A 235 -11.39 13.29 12.95
CA ALA A 235 -11.16 12.06 13.69
C ALA A 235 -12.21 11.01 13.32
N TYR A 236 -11.74 9.79 13.09
CA TYR A 236 -12.55 8.64 12.75
C TYR A 236 -12.30 7.49 13.72
N ARG A 237 -13.35 6.71 13.99
CA ARG A 237 -13.28 5.46 14.75
C ARG A 237 -13.65 4.28 13.85
N ASP A 238 -12.83 3.24 13.84
CA ASP A 238 -13.20 1.94 13.29
C ASP A 238 -14.00 1.17 14.34
N THR A 239 -15.24 0.84 14.01
CA THR A 239 -16.15 0.11 14.90
C THR A 239 -15.81 -1.38 15.03
N GLN A 240 -14.92 -1.91 14.19
CA GLN A 240 -14.53 -3.32 14.23
C GLN A 240 -13.53 -3.61 15.35
N ASP A 241 -12.60 -2.69 15.60
CA ASP A 241 -11.52 -2.86 16.58
C ASP A 241 -11.35 -1.67 17.53
N ASN A 242 -12.24 -0.67 17.43
CA ASN A 242 -12.21 0.60 18.16
C ASN A 242 -10.95 1.45 17.93
N SER A 243 -10.16 1.15 16.90
CA SER A 243 -9.01 1.95 16.52
C SER A 243 -9.45 3.33 16.02
N GLU A 244 -8.54 4.29 16.15
CA GLU A 244 -8.79 5.69 15.81
C GLU A 244 -7.86 6.10 14.67
N HIS A 245 -8.37 6.90 13.74
CA HIS A 245 -7.63 7.39 12.57
C HIS A 245 -7.96 8.85 12.34
N VAL A 246 -7.10 9.55 11.60
CA VAL A 246 -7.34 10.96 11.30
C VAL A 246 -7.17 11.27 9.81
N ALA A 247 -7.98 12.18 9.30
CA ALA A 247 -7.75 12.82 8.02
C ALA A 247 -7.39 14.29 8.24
N ILE A 248 -6.28 14.74 7.65
CA ILE A 248 -5.86 16.13 7.63
C ILE A 248 -6.28 16.70 6.28
N VAL A 249 -7.12 17.72 6.28
CA VAL A 249 -7.86 18.19 5.10
C VAL A 249 -7.57 19.67 4.86
N LYS A 250 -7.24 19.99 3.61
CA LYS A 250 -7.16 21.35 3.06
C LYS A 250 -8.29 21.54 2.06
N GLY A 251 -8.95 22.70 2.11
CA GLY A 251 -10.13 22.99 1.29
C GLY A 251 -11.44 22.52 1.94
N ASP A 252 -12.54 22.64 1.21
CA ASP A 252 -13.88 22.24 1.67
C ASP A 252 -14.25 20.87 1.06
N PRO A 253 -14.50 19.83 1.87
CA PRO A 253 -15.01 18.54 1.40
C PRO A 253 -16.28 18.62 0.54
N ALA A 254 -17.13 19.64 0.72
CA ALA A 254 -18.30 19.83 -0.12
C ALA A 254 -17.95 20.09 -1.60
N GLU A 255 -16.73 20.56 -1.88
CA GLU A 255 -16.25 20.88 -3.22
C GLU A 255 -15.41 19.76 -3.86
N PHE A 256 -15.16 18.66 -3.15
CA PHE A 256 -14.30 17.56 -3.62
C PHE A 256 -14.97 16.67 -4.66
N LYS A 257 -16.30 16.67 -4.69
CA LYS A 257 -17.06 15.88 -5.65
C LYS A 257 -16.68 16.24 -7.09
N ASP A 258 -16.58 15.23 -7.95
CA ASP A 258 -16.23 15.33 -9.38
C ASP A 258 -14.84 15.92 -9.71
N LYS A 259 -14.06 16.37 -8.71
CA LYS A 259 -12.71 16.94 -8.91
C LYS A 259 -11.61 15.95 -8.49
N PRO A 260 -10.50 15.85 -9.23
CA PRO A 260 -9.33 15.10 -8.77
C PRO A 260 -8.68 15.77 -7.54
N VAL A 261 -8.88 15.18 -6.35
CA VAL A 261 -8.33 15.69 -5.09
C VAL A 261 -6.94 15.12 -4.85
N MET A 262 -5.98 15.94 -4.43
CA MET A 262 -4.64 15.45 -4.06
C MET A 262 -4.73 14.68 -2.74
N VAL A 263 -4.33 13.40 -2.75
CA VAL A 263 -4.49 12.51 -1.59
C VAL A 263 -3.20 11.77 -1.24
N ARG A 264 -2.84 11.76 0.04
CA ARG A 264 -1.78 10.90 0.60
C ARG A 264 -2.39 9.93 1.60
N VAL A 265 -2.27 8.62 1.35
CA VAL A 265 -2.56 7.60 2.36
C VAL A 265 -1.26 7.25 3.11
N HIS A 266 -1.14 7.79 4.30
CA HIS A 266 0.01 7.64 5.20
C HIS A 266 -0.26 6.56 6.26
N SER A 267 0.75 5.74 6.52
CA SER A 267 0.71 4.73 7.58
C SER A 267 1.54 5.28 8.73
N GLU A 268 0.96 5.32 9.93
CA GLU A 268 1.63 5.77 11.15
C GLU A 268 3.00 5.11 11.30
N CYS A 269 3.99 5.94 11.61
CA CYS A 269 5.32 5.51 11.96
C CYS A 269 5.78 6.33 13.16
N LEU A 270 5.49 5.91 14.39
CA LEU A 270 5.85 6.62 15.62
C LEU A 270 7.34 6.98 15.63
N THR A 271 8.20 6.02 15.29
CA THR A 271 9.65 6.23 15.28
C THR A 271 10.06 7.29 14.26
N GLY A 272 9.41 7.35 13.10
CA GLY A 272 9.72 8.33 12.07
C GLY A 272 9.03 9.66 12.35
N ASP A 273 7.70 9.65 12.27
CA ASP A 273 6.81 10.80 12.27
C ASP A 273 6.95 11.63 13.56
N ALA A 274 6.97 11.00 14.73
CA ALA A 274 7.02 11.70 16.02
C ALA A 274 8.44 11.84 16.58
N LEU A 275 9.28 10.79 16.45
CA LEU A 275 10.61 10.75 17.08
C LEU A 275 11.75 11.15 16.14
N GLY A 276 11.51 11.33 14.84
CA GLY A 276 12.52 11.78 13.89
C GLY A 276 13.57 10.73 13.52
N SER A 277 13.24 9.44 13.56
CA SER A 277 14.17 8.37 13.19
C SER A 277 14.65 8.50 11.75
N LEU A 278 15.98 8.50 11.57
CA LEU A 278 16.65 8.52 10.27
C LEU A 278 16.69 7.13 9.59
N ARG A 279 16.28 6.06 10.28
CA ARG A 279 16.21 4.69 9.71
C ARG A 279 15.11 4.54 8.66
N CYS A 280 14.18 5.50 8.57
CA CYS A 280 13.07 5.47 7.63
C CYS A 280 12.83 6.86 7.03
N ASP A 281 12.07 6.90 5.95
CA ASP A 281 11.71 8.09 5.19
C ASP A 281 10.31 8.65 5.56
N CYS A 282 9.67 8.10 6.59
CA CYS A 282 8.24 8.34 6.86
C CYS A 282 7.93 9.80 7.23
N ARG A 283 8.74 10.41 8.12
CA ARG A 283 8.55 11.80 8.54
C ARG A 283 8.66 12.77 7.36
N MET A 284 9.73 12.64 6.59
CA MET A 284 9.97 13.48 5.42
C MET A 284 8.84 13.32 4.39
N GLN A 285 8.33 12.10 4.17
CA GLN A 285 7.15 11.87 3.33
C GLN A 285 5.91 12.58 3.84
N LEU A 286 5.64 12.53 5.14
CA LEU A 286 4.49 13.19 5.74
C LEU A 286 4.58 14.70 5.60
N GLN A 287 5.74 15.27 5.95
CA GLN A 287 5.99 16.71 5.87
C GLN A 287 5.90 17.23 4.42
N ALA A 288 6.53 16.53 3.47
CA ALA A 288 6.44 16.89 2.06
C ALA A 288 5.00 16.83 1.53
N ALA A 289 4.23 15.80 1.88
CA ALA A 289 2.82 15.71 1.49
C ALA A 289 1.97 16.84 2.08
N LEU A 290 2.23 17.25 3.34
CA LEU A 290 1.55 18.40 3.96
C LEU A 290 1.83 19.69 3.19
N LYS A 291 3.11 19.96 2.87
CA LYS A 291 3.52 21.13 2.08
C LYS A 291 2.90 21.13 0.68
N MET A 292 2.93 19.99 -0.02
CA MET A 292 2.33 19.86 -1.35
C MET A 292 0.82 20.17 -1.33
N ILE A 293 0.11 19.65 -0.34
CA ILE A 293 -1.33 19.88 -0.19
C ILE A 293 -1.64 21.33 0.20
N GLU A 294 -0.85 21.93 1.09
CA GLU A 294 -0.98 23.36 1.41
C GLU A 294 -0.85 24.21 0.14
N ASN A 295 0.20 23.96 -0.64
CA ASN A 295 0.50 24.73 -1.85
C ASN A 295 -0.57 24.54 -2.94
N ALA A 296 -1.15 23.35 -3.04
CA ALA A 296 -2.28 23.07 -3.94
C ALA A 296 -3.59 23.72 -3.48
N GLY A 297 -3.70 24.13 -2.21
CA GLY A 297 -4.91 24.73 -1.63
C GLY A 297 -6.09 23.76 -1.43
N SER A 298 -5.96 22.50 -1.85
CA SER A 298 -6.98 21.46 -1.73
C SER A 298 -6.34 20.07 -1.70
N GLY A 299 -6.66 19.26 -0.69
CA GLY A 299 -6.15 17.90 -0.58
C GLY A 299 -6.33 17.26 0.78
N ILE A 300 -6.00 15.98 0.89
CA ILE A 300 -6.23 15.16 2.08
C ILE A 300 -5.01 14.28 2.39
N ILE A 301 -4.57 14.27 3.64
CA ILE A 301 -3.74 13.20 4.18
C ILE A 301 -4.61 12.29 5.04
N VAL A 302 -4.77 11.05 4.61
CA VAL A 302 -5.34 9.99 5.44
C VAL A 302 -4.22 9.39 6.27
N TYR A 303 -4.25 9.60 7.58
CA TYR A 303 -3.28 9.06 8.52
C TYR A 303 -3.87 7.85 9.24
N LEU A 304 -3.49 6.67 8.78
CA LEU A 304 -3.94 5.39 9.35
C LEU A 304 -2.98 4.96 10.46
N ARG A 305 -3.52 4.72 11.66
CA ARG A 305 -2.77 4.26 12.83
C ARG A 305 -2.44 2.77 12.76
N GLN A 306 -1.62 2.41 11.76
CA GLN A 306 -1.22 1.04 11.43
C GLN A 306 0.32 0.89 11.40
N GLU A 307 0.92 1.03 12.58
CA GLU A 307 2.37 0.96 12.78
C GLU A 307 2.99 -0.35 12.26
N GLY A 308 4.21 -0.25 11.73
CA GLY A 308 4.99 -1.41 11.28
C GLY A 308 4.42 -2.13 10.06
N ARG A 309 3.57 -1.47 9.25
CA ARG A 309 2.77 -2.13 8.19
C ARG A 309 1.69 -3.07 8.75
N GLY A 310 1.15 -2.76 9.93
CA GLY A 310 0.08 -3.53 10.57
C GLY A 310 0.55 -4.55 11.60
N ILE A 311 1.86 -4.81 11.74
CA ILE A 311 2.39 -5.74 12.75
C ILE A 311 2.51 -5.12 14.16
N GLY A 312 2.34 -3.79 14.26
CA GLY A 312 2.45 -3.02 15.50
C GLY A 312 3.88 -2.65 15.90
N LEU A 313 3.98 -1.70 16.84
CA LEU A 313 5.24 -1.09 17.26
C LEU A 313 6.27 -2.11 17.79
N ILE A 314 5.83 -3.02 18.66
CA ILE A 314 6.73 -3.99 19.30
C ILE A 314 7.39 -4.88 18.26
N ASN A 315 6.61 -5.42 17.31
CA ASN A 315 7.14 -6.32 16.28
C ASN A 315 8.02 -5.58 15.28
N LYS A 316 7.71 -4.31 14.96
CA LYS A 316 8.62 -3.44 14.22
C LYS A 316 9.97 -3.27 14.91
N LEU A 317 9.99 -3.05 16.22
CA LEU A 317 11.25 -2.93 16.97
C LEU A 317 12.01 -4.26 17.02
N LYS A 318 11.33 -5.41 17.13
CA LYS A 318 11.97 -6.73 16.96
C LYS A 318 12.60 -6.88 15.56
N ALA A 319 11.91 -6.41 14.51
CA ALA A 319 12.45 -6.43 13.16
C ALA A 319 13.70 -5.54 13.05
N TYR A 320 13.76 -4.39 13.74
CA TYR A 320 14.98 -3.58 13.81
C TYR A 320 16.13 -4.35 14.46
N SER A 321 15.90 -5.07 15.56
CA SER A 321 16.94 -5.89 16.19
C SER A 321 17.47 -6.98 15.26
N LEU A 322 16.62 -7.55 14.39
CA LEU A 322 17.04 -8.48 13.35
C LEU A 322 17.81 -7.79 12.22
N GLN A 323 17.44 -6.57 11.86
CA GLN A 323 18.18 -5.78 10.86
C GLN A 323 19.57 -5.37 11.36
N ASP A 324 19.68 -5.04 12.65
CA ASP A 324 20.96 -4.68 13.29
C ASP A 324 21.98 -5.84 13.24
N ILE A 325 21.52 -7.08 13.05
CA ILE A 325 22.37 -8.27 12.88
C ILE A 325 22.47 -8.75 11.42
N GLY A 326 22.05 -7.93 10.46
CA GLY A 326 22.33 -8.09 9.02
C GLY A 326 21.17 -8.58 8.14
N TYR A 327 19.97 -8.80 8.68
CA TYR A 327 18.80 -9.17 7.87
C TYR A 327 18.17 -7.96 7.19
N ASP A 328 17.64 -8.14 5.99
CA ASP A 328 16.84 -7.06 5.39
C ASP A 328 15.43 -6.98 6.01
N THR A 329 14.67 -5.93 5.65
CA THR A 329 13.33 -5.71 6.22
C THR A 329 12.32 -6.81 5.89
N VAL A 330 12.44 -7.46 4.73
CA VAL A 330 11.54 -8.55 4.32
C VAL A 330 11.91 -9.81 5.10
N GLU A 331 13.20 -10.18 5.11
CA GLU A 331 13.71 -11.34 5.84
C GLU A 331 13.45 -11.25 7.35
N ALA A 332 13.58 -10.06 7.93
CA ALA A 332 13.28 -9.81 9.33
C ALA A 332 11.79 -10.06 9.64
N ASN A 333 10.87 -9.67 8.75
CA ASN A 333 9.43 -9.90 8.94
C ASN A 333 9.05 -11.36 8.73
N GLU A 334 9.60 -12.02 7.70
CA GLU A 334 9.39 -13.45 7.45
C GLU A 334 9.83 -14.30 8.65
N ARG A 335 10.98 -13.97 9.26
CA ARG A 335 11.47 -14.63 10.48
C ARG A 335 10.63 -14.39 11.71
N LEU A 336 9.94 -13.25 11.77
CA LEU A 336 8.97 -12.96 12.81
C LEU A 336 7.60 -13.59 12.55
N GLY A 337 7.43 -14.29 11.41
CA GLY A 337 6.21 -14.99 11.04
C GLY A 337 5.12 -14.08 10.47
N PHE A 338 5.48 -12.89 9.96
CA PHE A 338 4.51 -11.94 9.40
C PHE A 338 4.62 -11.84 7.87
N PRO A 339 3.49 -11.70 7.15
CA PRO A 339 3.50 -11.33 5.73
C PRO A 339 4.21 -9.99 5.49
N ALA A 340 4.74 -9.80 4.28
CA ALA A 340 5.50 -8.60 3.92
C ALA A 340 4.69 -7.28 4.00
N ASP A 341 3.36 -7.36 3.97
CA ASP A 341 2.42 -6.24 4.08
C ASP A 341 1.05 -6.71 4.58
N LEU A 342 0.59 -6.20 5.73
CA LEU A 342 -0.72 -6.50 6.33
C LEU A 342 -1.68 -5.30 6.30
N ARG A 343 -1.33 -4.24 5.58
CA ARG A 343 -2.10 -2.98 5.64
C ARG A 343 -3.49 -3.14 5.04
N ASN A 344 -4.50 -2.67 5.79
CA ASN A 344 -5.88 -2.61 5.32
C ASN A 344 -6.18 -1.19 4.82
N TYR A 345 -6.32 -1.04 3.50
CA TYR A 345 -6.62 0.25 2.88
C TYR A 345 -8.12 0.58 2.86
N GLY A 346 -8.99 -0.34 3.28
CA GLY A 346 -10.43 -0.12 3.27
C GLY A 346 -10.90 0.94 4.24
N VAL A 347 -10.26 1.03 5.40
CA VAL A 347 -10.48 2.12 6.34
C VAL A 347 -10.21 3.48 5.66
N GLY A 348 -9.06 3.62 5.01
CA GLY A 348 -8.69 4.86 4.33
C GLY A 348 -9.64 5.19 3.18
N ALA A 349 -10.12 4.18 2.46
CA ALA A 349 -11.11 4.38 1.41
C ALA A 349 -12.47 4.83 1.97
N GLN A 350 -12.92 4.31 3.11
CA GLN A 350 -14.16 4.77 3.75
C GLN A 350 -14.05 6.20 4.28
N MET A 351 -12.89 6.59 4.82
CA MET A 351 -12.61 7.98 5.22
C MET A 351 -12.69 8.93 4.02
N LEU A 352 -12.09 8.57 2.88
CA LEU A 352 -12.16 9.37 1.64
C LEU A 352 -13.60 9.48 1.11
N ASN A 353 -14.35 8.37 1.14
CA ASN A 353 -15.76 8.37 0.77
C ASN A 353 -16.62 9.27 1.70
N ASP A 354 -16.35 9.28 3.02
CA ASP A 354 -17.03 10.20 3.96
C ASP A 354 -16.73 11.67 3.64
N LEU A 355 -15.52 11.96 3.17
CA LEU A 355 -15.09 13.28 2.73
C LEU A 355 -15.60 13.65 1.31
N GLY A 356 -16.44 12.83 0.69
CA GLY A 356 -17.04 13.11 -0.62
C GLY A 356 -16.08 12.96 -1.81
N VAL A 357 -14.96 12.24 -1.63
CA VAL A 357 -13.93 12.09 -2.65
C VAL A 357 -14.25 10.90 -3.56
N GLU A 358 -14.43 11.17 -4.85
CA GLU A 358 -14.63 10.13 -5.87
C GLU A 358 -13.41 9.97 -6.78
N LYS A 359 -12.63 11.04 -7.00
CA LYS A 359 -11.44 11.05 -7.86
C LYS A 359 -10.22 11.57 -7.10
N ILE A 360 -9.09 10.88 -7.24
CA ILE A 360 -7.84 11.26 -6.55
C ILE A 360 -6.64 11.42 -7.49
N ARG A 361 -5.76 12.36 -7.12
CA ARG A 361 -4.36 12.42 -7.54
C ARG A 361 -3.52 11.84 -6.39
N LEU A 362 -3.13 10.58 -6.49
CA LEU A 362 -2.54 9.85 -5.37
C LEU A 362 -1.05 10.18 -5.22
N ILE A 363 -0.68 10.78 -4.09
CA ILE A 363 0.70 11.01 -3.66
C ILE A 363 1.31 9.67 -3.19
N THR A 364 2.06 8.99 -4.05
CA THR A 364 2.68 7.70 -3.71
C THR A 364 3.84 7.33 -4.64
N ASN A 365 4.84 6.63 -4.09
CA ASN A 365 5.89 5.95 -4.87
C ASN A 365 5.63 4.45 -5.06
N ASN A 366 4.59 3.92 -4.42
CA ASN A 366 4.34 2.49 -4.32
C ASN A 366 3.15 2.09 -5.22
N PRO A 367 3.37 1.27 -6.27
CA PRO A 367 2.31 0.82 -7.18
C PRO A 367 1.28 -0.10 -6.52
N ARG A 368 1.63 -0.86 -5.46
CA ARG A 368 0.67 -1.70 -4.73
C ARG A 368 -0.40 -0.87 -4.01
N LYS A 369 -0.06 0.35 -3.55
CA LYS A 369 -1.06 1.29 -2.96
C LYS A 369 -2.12 1.72 -3.97
N ILE A 370 -1.80 1.71 -5.27
CA ILE A 370 -2.71 2.09 -6.36
C ILE A 370 -3.78 1.00 -6.55
N ALA A 371 -3.37 -0.27 -6.57
CA ALA A 371 -4.29 -1.40 -6.72
C ALA A 371 -5.28 -1.49 -5.53
N GLY A 372 -4.78 -1.26 -4.31
CA GLY A 372 -5.58 -1.33 -3.09
C GLY A 372 -6.67 -0.28 -2.92
N LEU A 373 -6.73 0.78 -3.73
CA LEU A 373 -7.78 1.82 -3.65
C LEU A 373 -8.84 1.73 -4.76
N LYS A 374 -8.50 1.16 -5.93
CA LYS A 374 -9.43 1.01 -7.06
C LYS A 374 -10.67 0.18 -6.71
N GLY A 375 -10.53 -0.75 -5.77
CA GLY A 375 -11.64 -1.61 -5.30
C GLY A 375 -12.74 -0.89 -4.53
N TYR A 376 -12.60 0.40 -4.19
CA TYR A 376 -13.48 1.11 -3.25
C TYR A 376 -14.31 2.22 -3.87
N GLY A 377 -14.49 2.19 -5.21
CA GLY A 377 -15.23 3.22 -5.93
C GLY A 377 -14.48 4.55 -6.04
N ILE A 378 -13.16 4.56 -5.78
CA ILE A 378 -12.30 5.72 -5.94
C ILE A 378 -11.53 5.60 -7.25
N GLU A 379 -11.74 6.58 -8.13
CA GLU A 379 -11.02 6.71 -9.39
C GLU A 379 -9.65 7.34 -9.14
N ILE A 380 -8.58 6.71 -9.62
CA ILE A 380 -7.24 7.28 -9.59
C ILE A 380 -7.01 8.00 -10.91
N ALA A 381 -7.17 9.32 -10.90
CA ALA A 381 -7.04 10.17 -12.08
C ALA A 381 -5.57 10.41 -12.45
N ASP A 382 -4.71 10.53 -11.45
CA ASP A 382 -3.29 10.83 -11.62
C ASP A 382 -2.48 10.25 -10.45
N ARG A 383 -1.18 10.07 -10.67
CA ARG A 383 -0.22 9.72 -9.62
C ARG A 383 0.78 10.85 -9.48
N VAL A 384 0.93 11.32 -8.25
CA VAL A 384 1.94 12.33 -7.90
C VAL A 384 3.11 11.64 -7.18
N PRO A 385 4.32 11.64 -7.74
CA PRO A 385 5.51 11.12 -7.07
C PRO A 385 5.79 11.87 -5.76
N LEU A 386 6.33 11.16 -4.76
CA LEU A 386 6.74 11.72 -3.47
C LEU A 386 8.18 11.31 -3.17
N LEU A 387 9.11 11.88 -3.92
CA LEU A 387 10.51 11.50 -3.83
C LEU A 387 11.15 12.20 -2.63
N ILE A 388 11.57 11.40 -1.66
CA ILE A 388 12.26 11.83 -0.45
C ILE A 388 13.71 11.44 -0.56
N GLU A 389 14.57 12.36 -0.14
CA GLU A 389 16.01 12.18 -0.07
C GLU A 389 16.42 10.97 0.79
N ALA A 390 17.36 10.19 0.26
CA ALA A 390 17.98 9.11 1.02
C ALA A 390 19.05 9.70 1.94
N THR A 391 19.06 9.27 3.19
CA THR A 391 20.15 9.52 4.14
C THR A 391 21.06 8.30 4.20
N ASP A 392 22.27 8.45 4.76
CA ASP A 392 23.19 7.32 4.97
C ASP A 392 22.52 6.16 5.75
N TYR A 393 21.60 6.48 6.65
CA TYR A 393 20.90 5.52 7.50
C TYR A 393 19.76 4.76 6.80
N ASN A 394 19.16 5.30 5.74
CA ASN A 394 18.00 4.70 5.08
C ASN A 394 18.23 4.32 3.60
N SER A 395 19.41 4.60 3.05
CA SER A 395 19.78 4.27 1.67
C SER A 395 19.58 2.79 1.33
N ILE A 396 20.05 1.87 2.19
CA ILE A 396 19.87 0.42 2.04
C ILE A 396 18.39 0.04 2.09
N TYR A 397 17.65 0.60 3.07
CA TYR A 397 16.21 0.36 3.23
C TYR A 397 15.39 0.81 2.02
N LEU A 398 15.71 1.98 1.45
CA LEU A 398 15.08 2.50 0.24
C LEU A 398 15.43 1.67 -1.00
N ALA A 399 16.68 1.20 -1.12
CA ALA A 399 17.09 0.28 -2.18
C ALA A 399 16.31 -1.04 -2.12
N THR A 400 16.18 -1.66 -0.95
CA THR A 400 15.36 -2.87 -0.76
C THR A 400 13.90 -2.63 -1.13
N LYS A 401 13.33 -1.46 -0.81
CA LYS A 401 11.97 -1.07 -1.22
C LYS A 401 11.82 -0.97 -2.74
N ALA A 402 12.80 -0.43 -3.46
CA ALA A 402 12.77 -0.38 -4.92
C ALA A 402 12.84 -1.79 -5.51
N GLU A 403 13.85 -2.56 -5.12
CA GLU A 403 14.18 -3.86 -5.71
C GLU A 403 13.11 -4.93 -5.39
N LYS A 404 12.69 -5.05 -4.13
CA LYS A 404 11.79 -6.13 -3.69
C LYS A 404 10.31 -5.73 -3.65
N LEU A 405 10.00 -4.44 -3.53
CA LEU A 405 8.61 -3.95 -3.35
C LEU A 405 8.13 -3.07 -4.51
N GLY A 406 8.94 -2.90 -5.57
CA GLY A 406 8.57 -2.20 -6.79
C GLY A 406 8.35 -0.70 -6.62
N HIS A 407 8.99 -0.07 -5.62
CA HIS A 407 8.95 1.39 -5.47
C HIS A 407 9.65 2.07 -6.67
N LEU A 408 9.03 3.11 -7.25
CA LEU A 408 9.66 3.88 -8.33
C LEU A 408 10.71 4.85 -7.76
N LEU A 409 11.95 4.40 -7.66
CA LEU A 409 13.16 5.18 -7.39
C LEU A 409 14.09 5.10 -8.60
N LEU A 410 15.07 5.99 -8.76
CA LEU A 410 16.04 5.86 -9.86
C LEU A 410 16.77 4.52 -9.77
N GLN A 411 16.68 3.74 -10.85
CA GLN A 411 17.39 2.47 -11.02
C GLN A 411 18.44 2.55 -12.13
N THR A 412 18.28 3.47 -13.08
CA THR A 412 19.30 3.82 -14.07
C THR A 412 19.69 5.28 -13.89
N TYR A 413 20.97 5.57 -13.70
CA TYR A 413 21.51 6.91 -13.50
C TYR A 413 22.25 7.35 -14.78
N LEU A 414 21.92 8.52 -15.31
CA LEU A 414 22.57 9.08 -16.49
C LEU A 414 23.59 10.16 -16.11
N VAL A 415 23.19 11.11 -15.27
CA VAL A 415 24.06 12.24 -14.90
C VAL A 415 23.78 12.69 -13.47
N THR A 416 24.83 13.03 -12.75
CA THR A 416 24.77 13.80 -11.51
C THR A 416 25.05 15.26 -11.84
N VAL A 417 24.20 16.18 -11.40
CA VAL A 417 24.33 17.62 -11.62
C VAL A 417 24.38 18.29 -10.25
N ALA A 418 25.34 19.16 -10.03
CA ALA A 418 25.46 20.00 -8.85
C ALA A 418 25.34 21.46 -9.25
N ILE A 419 24.47 22.19 -8.56
CA ILE A 419 24.12 23.56 -8.90
C ILE A 419 24.27 24.43 -7.66
N GLN A 420 24.98 25.55 -7.83
CA GLN A 420 25.16 26.54 -6.78
C GLN A 420 24.69 27.90 -7.30
N TRP A 421 23.77 28.52 -6.56
CA TRP A 421 23.27 29.87 -6.84
C TRP A 421 23.84 30.89 -5.85
N ASP A 422 23.99 32.14 -6.29
CA ASP A 422 24.39 33.27 -5.45
C ASP A 422 23.18 33.78 -4.64
N GLU A 423 23.02 33.24 -3.43
CA GLU A 423 21.92 33.56 -2.50
C GLU A 423 21.87 35.06 -2.13
N THR A 424 23.01 35.78 -2.18
CA THR A 424 23.07 37.20 -1.81
C THR A 424 22.37 38.13 -2.82
N LYS A 425 22.30 37.72 -4.10
CA LYS A 425 21.61 38.47 -5.16
C LYS A 425 20.12 38.15 -5.23
N GLU A 426 19.72 36.94 -4.82
CA GLU A 426 18.31 36.52 -4.76
C GLU A 426 17.54 37.27 -3.67
N GLU A 427 18.13 37.44 -2.48
CA GLU A 427 17.53 38.26 -1.40
C GLU A 427 17.37 39.73 -1.80
N GLY A 428 18.32 40.29 -2.56
CA GLY A 428 18.29 41.69 -3.00
C GLY A 428 17.13 42.00 -3.96
N ARG A 429 16.66 40.99 -4.70
CA ARG A 429 15.52 41.10 -5.63
C ARG A 429 14.19 41.02 -4.88
N ARG A 430 14.04 40.11 -3.90
CA ARG A 430 12.86 40.04 -3.02
C ARG A 430 12.73 41.25 -2.10
N LYS A 431 13.82 41.78 -1.53
CA LYS A 431 13.79 43.04 -0.74
C LYS A 431 13.39 44.29 -1.54
N LYS A 432 13.37 44.22 -2.88
CA LYS A 432 12.82 45.25 -3.78
C LYS A 432 11.34 45.04 -4.11
N GLU A 433 10.86 43.80 -4.09
CA GLU A 433 9.45 43.44 -4.34
C GLU A 433 8.61 43.45 -3.05
N GLU A 434 9.21 43.11 -1.92
CA GLU A 434 8.64 43.20 -0.58
C GLU A 434 9.28 44.38 0.16
N GLY A 435 8.50 45.44 0.37
CA GLY A 435 8.96 46.67 1.00
C GLY A 435 9.70 46.43 2.33
N ARG A 436 10.80 47.19 2.54
CA ARG A 436 11.69 47.19 3.71
C ARG A 436 10.98 46.88 5.05
N GLY A 437 11.10 45.64 5.51
CA GLY A 437 10.77 45.18 6.87
C GLY A 437 12.02 44.71 7.62
N LYS A 438 12.04 44.89 8.95
CA LYS A 438 13.19 44.61 9.85
C LYS A 438 13.58 43.12 9.88
N ARG A 439 14.89 42.87 10.01
CA ARG A 439 15.51 41.55 10.19
C ARG A 439 15.11 40.91 11.52
N GLU A 440 14.65 39.66 11.49
CA GLU A 440 14.52 38.74 12.63
C GLU A 440 15.28 37.45 12.26
N GLU A 441 16.23 37.06 13.10
CA GLU A 441 17.27 36.02 12.85
C GLU A 441 16.74 34.59 12.69
N GLY A 442 15.42 34.35 12.85
CA GLY A 442 14.79 33.03 12.67
C GLY A 442 14.11 32.80 11.31
N LYS A 443 13.98 33.82 10.45
CA LYS A 443 13.35 33.70 9.12
C LYS A 443 14.32 33.28 8.01
N GLU A 444 15.63 33.39 8.25
CA GLU A 444 16.65 33.12 7.23
C GLU A 444 16.78 31.60 6.95
N GLU A 445 16.73 30.74 7.98
CA GLU A 445 16.73 29.27 7.82
C GLU A 445 15.48 28.73 7.11
N ASP A 446 14.28 29.21 7.48
CA ASP A 446 13.02 28.82 6.84
C ASP A 446 12.96 29.27 5.37
N SER A 447 13.53 30.45 5.05
CA SER A 447 13.64 30.94 3.68
C SER A 447 14.61 30.11 2.84
N ALA A 448 15.73 29.65 3.40
CA ALA A 448 16.71 28.82 2.68
C ALA A 448 16.13 27.44 2.34
N ILE A 449 15.42 26.80 3.27
CA ILE A 449 14.74 25.52 3.05
C ILE A 449 13.64 25.65 2.00
N GLN A 450 12.86 26.74 2.05
CA GLN A 450 11.81 27.00 1.08
C GLN A 450 12.37 27.24 -0.33
N ASN A 451 13.46 28.02 -0.45
CA ASN A 451 14.12 28.29 -1.74
C ASN A 451 14.68 27.01 -2.37
N ARG A 452 15.36 26.19 -1.56
CA ARG A 452 15.89 24.89 -2.02
C ARG A 452 14.78 24.01 -2.60
N TYR A 453 13.63 23.96 -1.94
CA TYR A 453 12.48 23.20 -2.42
C TYR A 453 11.91 23.74 -3.75
N GLU A 454 11.82 25.06 -3.88
CA GLU A 454 11.37 25.71 -5.13
C GLU A 454 12.33 25.42 -6.30
N HIS A 455 13.65 25.47 -6.07
CA HIS A 455 14.64 25.09 -7.08
C HIS A 455 14.53 23.62 -7.46
N LEU A 456 14.38 22.73 -6.48
CA LEU A 456 14.23 21.29 -6.72
C LEU A 456 12.97 20.99 -7.55
N GLU A 457 11.85 21.66 -7.29
CA GLU A 457 10.61 21.45 -8.04
C GLU A 457 10.71 21.94 -9.49
N LYS A 458 11.39 23.08 -9.72
CA LYS A 458 11.71 23.56 -11.07
C LYS A 458 12.56 22.54 -11.83
N LEU A 459 13.59 21.99 -11.19
CA LEU A 459 14.43 20.95 -11.79
C LEU A 459 13.65 19.69 -12.11
N ARG A 460 12.70 19.28 -11.25
CA ARG A 460 11.81 18.14 -11.52
C ARG A 460 10.96 18.38 -12.77
N HIS A 461 10.39 19.58 -12.91
CA HIS A 461 9.63 19.94 -14.11
C HIS A 461 10.49 19.91 -15.37
N LEU A 462 11.72 20.43 -15.29
CA LEU A 462 12.67 20.42 -16.40
C LEU A 462 13.06 18.99 -16.80
N ALA A 463 13.38 18.13 -15.83
CA ALA A 463 13.68 16.71 -16.07
C ALA A 463 12.49 15.98 -16.70
N ALA A 464 11.28 16.19 -16.18
CA ALA A 464 10.07 15.56 -16.68
C ALA A 464 9.73 15.98 -18.12
N SER A 465 10.06 17.21 -18.53
CA SER A 465 9.88 17.65 -19.93
C SER A 465 10.76 16.90 -20.94
N HIS A 466 11.75 16.14 -20.46
CA HIS A 466 12.64 15.28 -21.24
C HIS A 466 12.49 13.80 -20.89
N ASP A 467 11.37 13.39 -20.27
CA ASP A 467 11.09 12.01 -19.84
C ASP A 467 12.12 11.43 -18.85
N LEU A 468 12.78 12.29 -18.06
CA LEU A 468 13.73 11.90 -17.02
C LEU A 468 13.13 12.07 -15.63
N LEU A 469 13.51 11.16 -14.73
CA LEU A 469 13.27 11.28 -13.29
C LEU A 469 14.45 11.99 -12.62
N LEU A 470 14.14 12.78 -11.60
CA LEU A 470 15.11 13.48 -10.77
C LEU A 470 15.10 12.94 -9.34
N GLN A 471 16.29 12.61 -8.83
CA GLN A 471 16.51 12.25 -7.43
C GLN A 471 17.59 13.15 -6.83
N GLU A 472 17.31 13.79 -5.70
CA GLU A 472 18.31 14.58 -4.96
C GLU A 472 19.41 13.68 -4.36
N GLU A 473 20.61 14.23 -4.20
CA GLU A 473 21.79 13.58 -3.64
C GLU A 473 22.34 14.40 -2.45
N ALA A 474 22.29 13.84 -1.25
CA ALA A 474 22.93 14.42 -0.06
C ALA A 474 23.78 13.44 0.74
N ARG A 475 24.20 12.32 0.15
CA ARG A 475 25.24 11.50 0.77
C ARG A 475 26.49 12.36 0.98
N PRO A 476 27.23 12.20 2.09
CA PRO A 476 28.45 12.96 2.35
C PRO A 476 29.47 12.89 1.23
N VAL A 477 29.51 11.78 0.49
CA VAL A 477 30.37 11.62 -0.69
C VAL A 477 29.98 12.58 -1.82
N GLY A 478 28.69 12.80 -2.09
CA GLY A 478 28.24 13.77 -3.07
C GLY A 478 28.60 15.20 -2.66
N ILE A 479 28.34 15.54 -1.40
CA ILE A 479 28.67 16.87 -0.84
C ILE A 479 30.19 17.11 -0.87
N ALA A 480 31.00 16.10 -0.52
CA ALA A 480 32.46 16.21 -0.57
C ALA A 480 32.99 16.37 -2.00
N LEU A 481 32.31 15.82 -3.00
CA LEU A 481 32.70 15.92 -4.41
C LEU A 481 32.34 17.27 -5.04
N PHE A 482 31.16 17.80 -4.74
CA PHE A 482 30.60 18.97 -5.43
C PHE A 482 30.51 20.24 -4.56
N GLY A 483 31.00 20.17 -3.32
CA GLY A 483 31.10 21.32 -2.40
C GLY A 483 29.86 21.54 -1.53
N GLU A 484 30.08 22.18 -0.37
CA GLU A 484 29.01 22.60 0.55
C GLU A 484 28.19 23.75 -0.07
N GLY A 485 26.86 23.66 0.04
CA GLY A 485 25.92 24.65 -0.50
C GLY A 485 25.35 24.34 -1.89
N SER A 486 25.85 23.30 -2.56
CA SER A 486 25.30 22.86 -3.85
C SER A 486 23.98 22.08 -3.68
N LEU A 487 23.02 22.30 -4.58
CA LEU A 487 21.91 21.37 -4.82
C LEU A 487 22.39 20.30 -5.79
N ILE A 488 22.52 19.05 -5.32
CA ILE A 488 23.05 17.94 -6.10
C ILE A 488 21.88 17.00 -6.45
N VAL A 489 21.76 16.63 -7.72
CA VAL A 489 20.67 15.80 -8.24
C VAL A 489 21.19 14.77 -9.24
N HIS A 490 20.55 13.61 -9.28
CA HIS A 490 20.70 12.60 -10.31
C HIS A 490 19.53 12.67 -11.28
N LEU A 491 19.81 12.50 -12.56
CA LEU A 491 18.82 12.35 -13.62
C LEU A 491 18.90 10.94 -14.22
N GLY A 492 17.76 10.32 -14.50
CA GLY A 492 17.71 9.01 -15.15
C GLY A 492 16.32 8.37 -15.17
N PHE A 493 16.26 7.04 -15.01
CA PHE A 493 15.03 6.24 -15.14
C PHE A 493 14.77 5.35 -13.93
N ASP A 494 13.50 4.95 -13.74
CA ASP A 494 13.03 4.04 -12.69
C ASP A 494 13.18 2.56 -13.01
N GLN A 495 13.62 2.22 -14.23
CA GLN A 495 13.87 0.83 -14.65
C GLN A 495 15.39 0.58 -14.69
N ALA A 496 15.83 -0.56 -14.17
CA ALA A 496 17.23 -0.96 -14.20
C ALA A 496 17.69 -1.35 -15.62
N GLY A 497 18.94 -1.03 -15.95
CA GLY A 497 19.60 -1.49 -17.18
C GLY A 497 19.09 -0.85 -18.48
N LEU A 498 18.43 0.31 -18.39
CA LEU A 498 17.89 1.04 -19.56
C LEU A 498 18.97 1.72 -20.41
N ALA A 499 20.10 2.06 -19.80
CA ALA A 499 21.22 2.72 -20.48
C ALA A 499 22.33 1.69 -20.73
N ALA A 500 22.77 1.58 -21.98
CA ALA A 500 23.97 0.82 -22.32
C ALA A 500 25.20 1.45 -21.63
N PRO A 501 26.20 0.68 -21.17
CA PRO A 501 27.32 1.23 -20.36
C PRO A 501 28.13 2.35 -21.02
N ASP A 502 28.01 2.53 -22.33
CA ASP A 502 28.74 3.50 -23.16
C ASP A 502 27.82 4.48 -23.90
N TRP A 503 26.55 4.59 -23.50
CA TRP A 503 25.53 5.47 -24.12
C TRP A 503 26.00 6.92 -24.32
N TYR A 504 26.86 7.42 -23.43
CA TYR A 504 27.37 8.79 -23.41
C TYR A 504 28.43 9.07 -24.49
N LYS A 505 28.96 8.03 -25.16
CA LYS A 505 29.96 8.18 -26.23
C LYS A 505 29.34 8.60 -27.56
N GLU A 506 28.05 8.34 -27.75
CA GLU A 506 27.33 8.68 -28.96
C GLU A 506 26.74 10.08 -28.84
N GLU A 507 27.36 11.09 -29.47
CA GLU A 507 26.91 12.49 -29.42
C GLU A 507 25.44 12.68 -29.85
N ASN A 508 24.95 11.80 -30.72
CA ASN A 508 23.58 11.85 -31.23
C ASN A 508 22.56 11.04 -30.39
N HIS A 509 23.00 10.40 -29.31
CA HIS A 509 22.15 9.59 -28.45
C HIS A 509 21.03 10.43 -27.83
N PRO A 510 19.77 9.94 -27.76
CA PRO A 510 18.65 10.69 -27.17
C PRO A 510 18.94 11.21 -25.76
N TYR A 511 19.57 10.37 -24.92
CA TYR A 511 19.93 10.75 -23.54
C TYR A 511 20.95 11.89 -23.49
N VAL A 512 21.95 11.88 -24.38
CA VAL A 512 22.95 12.96 -24.46
C VAL A 512 22.26 14.27 -24.85
N LYS A 513 21.36 14.24 -25.84
CA LYS A 513 20.59 15.42 -26.26
C LYS A 513 19.73 16.00 -25.13
N ALA A 514 19.01 15.15 -24.41
CA ALA A 514 18.20 15.56 -23.27
C ALA A 514 19.05 16.22 -22.17
N ILE A 515 20.19 15.61 -21.82
CA ILE A 515 21.08 16.15 -20.78
C ILE A 515 21.70 17.47 -21.21
N VAL A 516 22.17 17.58 -22.46
CA VAL A 516 22.72 18.84 -22.99
C VAL A 516 21.67 19.95 -22.99
N GLN A 517 20.41 19.66 -23.32
CA GLN A 517 19.32 20.62 -23.25
C GLN A 517 19.05 21.07 -21.81
N ILE A 518 18.95 20.13 -20.86
CA ILE A 518 18.75 20.43 -19.44
C ILE A 518 19.90 21.29 -18.90
N LEU A 519 21.15 20.89 -19.12
CA LEU A 519 22.33 21.65 -18.68
C LEU A 519 22.40 23.03 -19.37
N GLY A 520 22.01 23.11 -20.64
CA GLY A 520 21.95 24.36 -21.40
C GLY A 520 20.86 25.32 -20.91
N ASP A 521 19.76 24.81 -20.36
CA ASP A 521 18.73 25.65 -19.74
C ASP A 521 19.14 26.10 -18.34
N LEU A 522 19.81 25.22 -17.58
CA LEU A 522 20.37 25.57 -16.26
C LEU A 522 21.47 26.61 -16.36
N SER A 523 22.34 26.54 -17.36
CA SER A 523 23.42 27.51 -17.55
C SER A 523 22.92 28.94 -17.85
N LYS A 524 21.64 29.08 -18.24
CA LYS A 524 20.99 30.38 -18.50
C LYS A 524 20.28 30.94 -17.27
N GLU A 525 20.21 30.20 -16.16
CA GLU A 525 19.50 30.69 -14.98
C GLU A 525 20.17 31.92 -14.38
N PRO A 526 19.37 32.92 -13.94
CA PRO A 526 19.92 34.09 -13.28
C PRO A 526 20.53 33.67 -11.93
N ASN A 527 21.63 34.32 -11.56
CA ASN A 527 22.36 34.09 -10.30
C ASN A 527 23.06 32.72 -10.18
N LEU A 528 23.19 31.96 -11.26
CA LEU A 528 24.04 30.77 -11.27
C LEU A 528 25.49 31.17 -10.95
N GLN A 529 26.07 30.52 -9.93
CA GLN A 529 27.48 30.70 -9.55
C GLN A 529 28.34 29.58 -10.12
N THR A 530 27.87 28.34 -9.94
CA THR A 530 28.59 27.14 -10.36
C THR A 530 27.59 26.10 -10.88
N LEU A 531 27.88 25.50 -12.03
CA LEU A 531 27.17 24.34 -12.55
C LEU A 531 28.20 23.23 -12.81
N GLU A 532 28.08 22.13 -12.10
CA GLU A 532 28.95 20.97 -12.28
C GLU A 532 28.13 19.75 -12.66
N PHE A 533 28.71 18.85 -13.45
CA PHE A 533 28.07 17.57 -13.71
C PHE A 533 29.07 16.43 -13.93
N MET A 534 28.59 15.21 -13.74
CA MET A 534 29.33 13.97 -13.98
C MET A 534 28.39 12.92 -14.57
N VAL A 535 28.79 12.34 -15.71
CA VAL A 535 27.99 11.29 -16.38
C VAL A 535 28.21 9.91 -15.74
N SER A 536 27.20 9.06 -15.84
CA SER A 536 27.22 7.68 -15.36
C SER A 536 27.01 6.68 -16.50
N SER A 537 27.57 5.48 -16.35
CA SER A 537 27.37 4.33 -17.24
C SER A 537 26.04 3.59 -17.00
N GLY A 538 25.06 4.22 -16.33
CA GLY A 538 23.76 3.63 -16.00
C GLY A 538 23.65 3.15 -14.55
N GLY A 539 24.77 2.95 -13.85
CA GLY A 539 24.81 2.57 -12.42
C GLY A 539 24.88 3.78 -11.48
N ASP A 540 24.75 3.57 -10.17
CA ASP A 540 24.93 4.65 -9.19
C ASP A 540 26.38 5.20 -9.26
N PRO A 541 26.57 6.47 -9.69
CA PRO A 541 27.89 7.00 -9.98
C PRO A 541 28.79 7.12 -8.75
N LEU A 542 28.21 7.16 -7.55
CA LEU A 542 28.97 7.37 -6.32
C LEU A 542 29.40 6.05 -5.64
N LYS A 543 28.98 4.88 -6.15
CA LYS A 543 29.36 3.58 -5.59
C LYS A 543 30.75 3.10 -6.02
N THR A 544 31.18 3.47 -7.23
CA THR A 544 32.41 2.96 -7.86
C THR A 544 33.37 4.10 -8.19
N LEU A 545 33.48 5.07 -7.28
CA LEU A 545 34.34 6.23 -7.49
C LEU A 545 35.81 5.83 -7.51
N GLN A 546 36.57 6.41 -8.43
CA GLN A 546 38.03 6.31 -8.41
C GLN A 546 38.61 7.12 -7.25
N VAL A 547 39.83 6.76 -6.82
CA VAL A 547 40.54 7.42 -5.71
C VAL A 547 40.84 8.90 -6.02
N GLN A 548 41.00 9.24 -7.30
CA GLN A 548 41.10 10.62 -7.79
C GLN A 548 40.20 10.76 -9.02
N LEU A 549 39.32 11.75 -9.00
CA LEU A 549 38.48 12.12 -10.14
C LEU A 549 39.15 13.23 -10.93
N ASP A 550 39.02 13.18 -12.25
CA ASP A 550 39.43 14.28 -13.11
C ASP A 550 38.41 15.41 -13.02
N ARG A 551 38.87 16.67 -13.12
CA ARG A 551 37.99 17.84 -13.17
C ARG A 551 38.38 18.76 -14.32
N GLU A 552 37.45 19.01 -15.22
CA GLU A 552 37.61 19.95 -16.34
C GLU A 552 36.80 21.21 -16.04
N THR A 553 37.42 22.39 -16.17
CA THR A 553 36.78 23.67 -15.83
C THR A 553 36.59 24.54 -17.06
N PHE A 554 35.38 25.11 -17.19
CA PHE A 554 34.95 25.95 -18.30
C PHE A 554 34.40 27.29 -17.78
N PRO A 555 34.49 28.38 -18.56
CA PRO A 555 33.89 29.66 -18.21
C PRO A 555 32.35 29.59 -18.17
N LEU A 556 31.76 30.24 -17.17
CA LEU A 556 30.32 30.47 -17.10
C LEU A 556 29.83 31.28 -18.33
N GLY A 557 29.13 30.63 -19.26
CA GLY A 557 28.67 31.22 -20.52
C GLY A 557 29.11 30.45 -21.78
N GLN A 558 30.06 29.52 -21.64
CA GLN A 558 30.28 28.50 -22.66
C GLN A 558 29.17 27.45 -22.56
N GLU A 559 28.52 27.11 -23.68
CA GLU A 559 27.47 26.09 -23.64
C GLU A 559 28.05 24.72 -23.21
N PRO A 560 27.33 23.96 -22.37
CA PRO A 560 27.71 22.57 -22.03
C PRO A 560 27.73 21.62 -23.25
N SER A 561 27.20 22.05 -24.39
CA SER A 561 27.23 21.34 -25.67
C SER A 561 28.64 21.11 -26.24
N VAL A 562 29.69 21.68 -25.63
CA VAL A 562 31.10 21.59 -26.08
C VAL A 562 31.85 20.35 -25.56
N CYS A 563 31.27 19.54 -24.66
CA CYS A 563 31.92 18.36 -24.12
C CYS A 563 31.90 17.16 -25.10
N ALA A 564 32.62 17.26 -26.22
CA ALA A 564 32.92 16.10 -27.06
C ALA A 564 33.78 15.12 -26.24
N GLY A 565 33.36 13.85 -26.14
CA GLY A 565 34.14 12.81 -25.45
C GLY A 565 33.89 12.69 -23.94
N LEU A 566 32.64 12.90 -23.48
CA LEU A 566 32.22 12.68 -22.09
C LEU A 566 32.80 11.37 -21.51
N GLN A 567 33.43 11.48 -20.33
CA GLN A 567 33.93 10.34 -19.57
C GLN A 567 33.21 10.25 -18.22
N PRO A 568 32.79 9.04 -17.79
CA PRO A 568 32.42 8.81 -16.41
C PRO A 568 33.62 9.09 -15.51
N GLN A 569 33.37 9.41 -14.24
CA GLN A 569 34.44 9.73 -13.27
C GLN A 569 35.22 11.03 -13.58
N THR A 570 34.71 11.87 -14.49
CA THR A 570 35.20 13.23 -14.75
C THR A 570 34.12 14.24 -14.37
N ILE A 571 34.48 15.23 -13.56
CA ILE A 571 33.60 16.34 -13.18
C ILE A 571 33.82 17.49 -14.16
N TYR A 572 32.78 17.86 -14.89
CA TYR A 572 32.77 19.02 -15.77
C TYR A 572 32.20 20.21 -15.00
N SER A 573 33.01 21.23 -14.77
CA SER A 573 32.71 22.38 -13.90
C SER A 573 32.60 23.67 -14.72
N PHE A 574 31.49 24.38 -14.60
CA PHE A 574 31.26 25.68 -15.23
C PHE A 574 31.17 26.72 -14.11
N SER A 575 32.16 27.62 -14.04
CA SER A 575 32.27 28.62 -12.98
C SER A 575 32.75 29.97 -13.51
N ALA A 576 32.53 31.04 -12.73
CA ALA A 576 33.11 32.35 -13.03
C ALA A 576 34.63 32.30 -12.82
N ILE A 577 35.42 32.49 -13.88
CA ILE A 577 36.89 32.47 -13.81
C ILE A 577 37.36 33.66 -12.95
N PRO A 578 38.23 33.45 -11.95
CA PRO A 578 38.85 34.54 -11.21
C PRO A 578 39.73 35.39 -12.15
N ASP A 579 39.65 36.73 -12.06
CA ASP A 579 40.44 37.69 -12.84
C ASP A 579 41.98 37.46 -12.77
N SER A 580 42.48 36.65 -11.85
CA SER A 580 43.91 36.35 -11.68
C SER A 580 44.51 35.39 -12.71
N ALA A 581 43.71 34.79 -13.61
CA ALA A 581 44.20 33.83 -14.62
C ALA A 581 44.54 34.47 -15.99
N LEU A 582 44.28 35.76 -16.18
CA LEU A 582 44.51 36.48 -17.45
C LEU A 582 45.90 37.13 -17.59
N GLU A 583 46.79 37.03 -16.59
CA GLU A 583 48.13 37.65 -16.62
C GLU A 583 49.31 36.70 -16.94
N MET A 584 49.09 35.44 -17.33
CA MET A 584 50.19 34.53 -17.72
C MET A 584 50.19 34.08 -19.19
N SER A 585 49.65 34.88 -20.10
CA SER A 585 49.89 34.71 -21.53
C SER A 585 50.05 36.05 -22.25
N SER A 586 51.22 36.67 -22.10
CA SER A 586 51.77 37.66 -23.02
C SER A 586 53.26 37.39 -23.23
#